data_AF-A0A8H5JV29-F1
#
_entry.id   AF-A0A8H5JV29-F1
#
_cell.length_a   1.000
_cell.length_b   1.000
_cell.length_c   1.000
_cell.angle_alpha   90.00
_cell.angle_beta   90.00
_cell.angle_gamma   90.00
#
_symmetry.space_group_name_H-M   'P 1'
#
loop_
_entity.id
_entity.type
_entity.pdbx_description
1 polymer ?
#
loop_
_entity_poly.entity_id
_entity_poly.type
_entity_poly.pdbx_seq_one_letter_code
_entity_poly.pdbx_strand_id
1 'polypeptide(L)'
;MSLPQNSTQWVVKRFDGPSGLEMQVAPIPQLGPNDVIIKIHAISLNYHDVGTTRGHYEHSLKDVVPVSDGSGVIIAIGSNVQNFQIGDRVTTIMNGAHLAGPMKPHYMGALLGNAYNGVLQEYAVIPAQYAIALPHNLSFIEGSTLPVAGLTAWNALFSAQERSLRPGQWVLTQGTGGVSTFAILFAKAAGAKVIATTSSAEKAKRLQEIGADHVINYREVEDWGAQAQALTPGEEGVDIVVEIGGGATLKQSLVAVKMDGLISVVGVRAGTHPKEQPVLMDMFFRFCTTRTAYVGPRVQFEEMNRAIEANNIKPATFDTIHSKSILQANEVPNYDRPSILYAYAESEVARANLEYFVVVGLHSAADFVFIFNGETNADSLIPDAPNIRIIHRNNTCFDLGAYGEVLRTDSLWTHYRRFITMNASIRGPFLPYWAQGKSACWSDLYLDRINEKVKLVGMSANCMPRFHIQSMIWATDSVGMKLLLFPNSSTLSPADDFGAAGAPVAYHSCYDGWHSAVHAEVGTAEMIIAAGYDVDAMMEAYHKSKGFRYDCHADGVGDLLFNGRYFGSNIHPYETIFIKANRNIDPKLLKSLTEWHLAEGRRSWDICKSYT
;
A
#
# COMPACT_ATOMS: atom_id res chain seq x y z
N MET A 1 -21.42 -32.56 13.60
CA MET A 1 -19.99 -32.53 13.23
C MET A 1 -19.22 -32.27 14.51
N SER A 2 -18.14 -32.99 14.80
CA SER A 2 -17.32 -32.71 16.00
C SER A 2 -16.68 -31.33 15.87
N LEU A 3 -16.69 -30.55 16.94
CA LEU A 3 -16.05 -29.23 16.93
C LEU A 3 -14.51 -29.39 16.77
N PRO A 4 -13.86 -28.48 16.05
CA PRO A 4 -12.41 -28.45 15.98
C PRO A 4 -11.82 -28.25 17.39
N GLN A 5 -10.68 -28.86 17.66
CA GLN A 5 -9.98 -28.72 18.95
C GLN A 5 -8.99 -27.55 18.96
N ASN A 6 -8.41 -27.24 17.80
CA ASN A 6 -7.42 -26.18 17.62
C ASN A 6 -7.88 -25.23 16.51
N SER A 7 -7.43 -23.97 16.61
CA SER A 7 -7.59 -22.93 15.60
C SER A 7 -6.23 -22.33 15.29
N THR A 8 -5.97 -22.11 14.01
CA THR A 8 -4.89 -21.20 13.61
C THR A 8 -5.34 -19.77 13.89
N GLN A 9 -4.45 -18.95 14.43
CA GLN A 9 -4.72 -17.55 14.77
C GLN A 9 -3.45 -16.71 14.65
N TRP A 10 -3.60 -15.42 14.36
CA TRP A 10 -2.52 -14.45 14.53
C TRP A 10 -2.69 -13.73 15.85
N VAL A 11 -1.59 -13.48 16.55
CA VAL A 11 -1.59 -12.78 17.84
C VAL A 11 -0.58 -11.64 17.84
N VAL A 12 -0.91 -10.57 18.55
CA VAL A 12 0.00 -9.42 18.74
C VAL A 12 1.06 -9.79 19.78
N LYS A 13 2.26 -10.16 19.34
CA LYS A 13 3.38 -10.44 20.27
C LYS A 13 4.19 -9.19 20.60
N ARG A 14 4.34 -8.32 19.60
CA ARG A 14 5.06 -7.05 19.72
C ARG A 14 4.21 -5.91 19.17
N PHE A 15 4.44 -4.70 19.68
CA PHE A 15 3.71 -3.51 19.27
C PHE A 15 4.40 -2.80 18.09
N ASP A 16 4.77 -3.57 17.07
CA ASP A 16 5.53 -3.08 15.91
C ASP A 16 4.62 -2.92 14.67
N GLY A 17 3.31 -2.80 14.89
CA GLY A 17 2.31 -2.86 13.83
C GLY A 17 2.17 -4.30 13.28
N PRO A 18 1.84 -4.46 11.99
CA PRO A 18 1.66 -5.78 11.38
C PRO A 18 2.86 -6.73 11.53
N SER A 19 4.09 -6.21 11.57
CA SER A 19 5.33 -7.00 11.77
C SER A 19 5.43 -7.62 13.18
N GLY A 20 4.62 -7.14 14.13
CA GLY A 20 4.52 -7.68 15.49
C GLY A 20 3.54 -8.85 15.63
N LEU A 21 2.87 -9.25 14.55
CA LEU A 21 1.94 -10.38 14.52
C LEU A 21 2.70 -11.69 14.33
N GLU A 22 2.33 -12.70 15.10
CA GLU A 22 2.83 -14.07 14.93
C GLU A 22 1.67 -15.04 14.76
N MET A 23 1.79 -15.92 13.78
CA MET A 23 0.85 -17.01 13.58
C MET A 23 1.14 -18.13 14.58
N GLN A 24 0.10 -18.63 15.23
CA GLN A 24 0.18 -19.81 16.09
C GLN A 24 -1.05 -20.70 15.91
N VAL A 25 -0.88 -21.99 16.20
CA VAL A 25 -1.98 -22.93 16.38
C VAL A 25 -2.26 -23.02 17.88
N ALA A 26 -3.49 -22.73 18.29
CA ALA A 26 -3.89 -22.74 19.70
C ALA A 26 -5.21 -23.51 19.90
N PRO A 27 -5.46 -24.08 21.09
CA PRO A 27 -6.74 -24.68 21.41
C PRO A 27 -7.88 -23.67 21.27
N ILE A 28 -9.02 -24.10 20.73
CA ILE A 28 -10.23 -23.27 20.70
C ILE A 28 -10.71 -23.11 22.14
N PRO A 29 -10.96 -21.87 22.62
CA PRO A 29 -11.50 -21.64 23.96
C PRO A 29 -12.78 -22.45 24.22
N GLN A 30 -12.98 -22.87 25.46
CA GLN A 30 -14.20 -23.57 25.84
C GLN A 30 -15.41 -22.66 25.62
N LEU A 31 -16.43 -23.20 24.97
CA LEU A 31 -17.68 -22.50 24.71
C LEU A 31 -18.42 -22.21 26.03
N GLY A 32 -18.56 -20.94 26.38
CA GLY A 32 -19.39 -20.50 27.50
C GLY A 32 -20.89 -20.57 27.19
N PRO A 33 -21.76 -20.48 28.21
CA PRO A 33 -23.20 -20.63 28.03
C PRO A 33 -23.84 -19.50 27.21
N ASN A 34 -23.22 -18.32 27.13
CA ASN A 34 -23.72 -17.16 26.37
C ASN A 34 -22.94 -16.89 25.08
N ASP A 35 -22.00 -17.78 24.75
CA ASP A 35 -21.06 -17.57 23.65
C ASP A 35 -21.48 -18.34 22.40
N VAL A 36 -20.90 -17.95 21.26
CA VAL A 36 -21.02 -18.65 19.99
C VAL A 36 -19.63 -18.92 19.43
N ILE A 37 -19.49 -20.01 18.68
CA ILE A 37 -18.30 -20.25 17.85
C ILE A 37 -18.64 -19.91 16.42
N ILE A 38 -17.92 -18.95 15.85
CA ILE A 38 -18.05 -18.54 14.45
C ILE A 38 -16.85 -19.09 13.68
N LYS A 39 -17.10 -19.90 12.65
CA LYS A 39 -16.09 -20.17 11.63
C LYS A 39 -15.97 -18.95 10.74
N ILE A 40 -14.84 -18.26 10.81
CA ILE A 40 -14.61 -17.04 10.04
C ILE A 40 -14.38 -17.42 8.57
N HIS A 41 -15.04 -16.71 7.66
CA HIS A 41 -14.94 -16.88 6.21
C HIS A 41 -14.28 -15.67 5.54
N ALA A 42 -14.47 -14.47 6.10
CA ALA A 42 -13.81 -13.26 5.64
C ALA A 42 -13.58 -12.32 6.82
N ILE A 43 -12.54 -11.50 6.70
CA ILE A 43 -12.28 -10.36 7.59
C ILE A 43 -12.15 -9.10 6.77
N SER A 44 -12.21 -7.93 7.40
CA SER A 44 -11.78 -6.68 6.78
C SER A 44 -10.82 -5.94 7.69
N LEU A 45 -9.92 -5.16 7.09
CA LEU A 45 -8.88 -4.44 7.81
C LEU A 45 -9.23 -2.97 7.91
N ASN A 46 -9.09 -2.42 9.11
CA ASN A 46 -9.34 -1.04 9.44
C ASN A 46 -8.05 -0.36 9.93
N TYR A 47 -7.99 0.97 9.83
CA TYR A 47 -6.87 1.73 10.40
C TYR A 47 -6.75 1.55 11.92
N HIS A 48 -7.87 1.24 12.59
CA HIS A 48 -7.89 0.84 14.00
C HIS A 48 -7.02 -0.40 14.28
N ASP A 49 -6.95 -1.35 13.36
CA ASP A 49 -6.16 -2.57 13.57
C ASP A 49 -4.65 -2.27 13.55
N VAL A 50 -4.23 -1.31 12.72
CA VAL A 50 -2.85 -0.80 12.72
C VAL A 50 -2.51 -0.10 14.04
N GLY A 51 -3.43 0.71 14.57
CA GLY A 51 -3.22 1.35 15.88
C GLY A 51 -3.15 0.34 17.02
N THR A 52 -4.00 -0.69 16.99
CA THR A 52 -4.02 -1.76 18.00
C THR A 52 -2.73 -2.58 17.98
N THR A 53 -2.25 -2.95 16.78
CA THR A 53 -0.98 -3.67 16.62
C THR A 53 0.25 -2.82 16.94
N ARG A 54 0.11 -1.50 17.08
CA ARG A 54 1.15 -0.58 17.58
C ARG A 54 1.02 -0.22 19.05
N GLY A 55 0.00 -0.74 19.74
CA GLY A 55 -0.26 -0.39 21.14
C GLY A 55 -0.67 1.08 21.35
N HIS A 56 -1.25 1.73 20.35
CA HIS A 56 -1.62 3.16 20.41
C HIS A 56 -2.91 3.44 21.18
N TYR A 57 -3.72 2.41 21.47
CA TYR A 57 -5.00 2.57 22.17
C TYR A 57 -4.89 2.12 23.63
N GLU A 58 -5.67 2.78 24.48
CA GLU A 58 -5.94 2.27 25.82
C GLU A 58 -6.48 0.84 25.71
N HIS A 59 -6.02 -0.04 26.61
CA HIS A 59 -6.34 -1.47 26.63
C HIS A 59 -5.76 -2.34 25.50
N SER A 60 -4.84 -1.83 24.67
CA SER A 60 -4.11 -2.72 23.74
C SER A 60 -3.26 -3.74 24.50
N LEU A 61 -3.58 -5.01 24.29
CA LEU A 61 -2.95 -6.15 24.95
C LEU A 61 -1.97 -6.87 24.00
N LYS A 62 -0.90 -7.43 24.58
CA LYS A 62 -0.13 -8.48 23.92
C LYS A 62 -0.85 -9.82 24.05
N ASP A 63 -0.51 -10.75 23.18
CA ASP A 63 -1.11 -12.09 23.09
C ASP A 63 -2.61 -12.09 22.78
N VAL A 64 -3.14 -10.97 22.29
CA VAL A 64 -4.51 -10.84 21.79
C VAL A 64 -4.56 -11.15 20.30
N VAL A 65 -5.63 -11.82 19.87
CA VAL A 65 -5.98 -11.90 18.44
C VAL A 65 -6.49 -10.53 18.00
N PRO A 66 -5.93 -9.87 16.97
CA PRO A 66 -6.39 -8.55 16.53
C PRO A 66 -7.60 -8.65 15.59
N VAL A 67 -8.02 -7.49 15.06
CA VAL A 67 -9.11 -7.30 14.09
C VAL A 67 -10.49 -7.52 14.69
N SER A 68 -11.38 -6.54 14.55
CA SER A 68 -12.78 -6.64 15.00
C SER A 68 -13.73 -7.16 13.92
N ASP A 69 -13.35 -7.01 12.65
CA ASP A 69 -14.28 -7.06 11.53
C ASP A 69 -14.20 -8.40 10.82
N GLY A 70 -15.27 -9.20 10.96
CA GLY A 70 -15.33 -10.55 10.44
C GLY A 70 -16.73 -10.95 10.03
N SER A 71 -16.82 -11.93 9.15
CA SER A 71 -18.07 -12.58 8.81
C SER A 71 -17.85 -14.07 8.59
N GLY A 72 -18.89 -14.86 8.88
CA GLY A 72 -18.76 -16.30 8.88
C GLY A 72 -20.06 -17.01 9.25
N VAL A 73 -19.91 -18.25 9.69
CA VAL A 73 -21.03 -19.14 10.01
C VAL A 73 -20.92 -19.61 11.45
N ILE A 74 -22.03 -19.57 12.19
CA ILE A 74 -22.09 -20.14 13.54
C ILE A 74 -22.01 -21.67 13.46
N ILE A 75 -21.04 -22.27 14.14
CA ILE A 75 -20.85 -23.73 14.19
C ILE A 75 -21.18 -24.35 15.55
N ALA A 76 -21.29 -23.53 16.59
CA ALA A 76 -21.80 -23.93 17.91
C ALA A 76 -22.34 -22.73 18.70
N ILE A 77 -23.25 -23.01 19.62
CA ILE A 77 -23.91 -22.03 20.48
C ILE A 77 -23.92 -22.53 21.94
N GLY A 78 -23.74 -21.61 22.89
CA GLY A 78 -23.88 -21.87 24.31
C GLY A 78 -25.33 -22.15 24.70
N SER A 79 -25.53 -22.77 25.87
CA SER A 79 -26.85 -23.22 26.34
C SER A 79 -27.90 -22.12 26.53
N ASN A 80 -27.46 -20.87 26.70
CA ASN A 80 -28.34 -19.73 26.96
C ASN A 80 -28.55 -18.86 25.70
N VAL A 81 -27.91 -19.19 24.57
CA VAL A 81 -28.07 -18.44 23.33
C VAL A 81 -29.40 -18.79 22.68
N GLN A 82 -30.29 -17.80 22.55
CA GLN A 82 -31.65 -18.00 22.01
C GLN A 82 -31.85 -17.37 20.62
N ASN A 83 -31.05 -16.37 20.27
CA ASN A 83 -31.27 -15.54 19.08
C ASN A 83 -30.50 -16.03 17.83
N PHE A 84 -29.80 -17.16 17.95
CA PHE A 84 -28.99 -17.73 16.88
C PHE A 84 -29.10 -19.25 16.88
N GLN A 85 -28.93 -19.83 15.70
CA GLN A 85 -28.83 -21.26 15.46
C GLN A 85 -27.55 -21.60 14.70
N ILE A 86 -27.13 -22.87 14.79
CA ILE A 86 -26.01 -23.39 14.01
C ILE A 86 -26.34 -23.28 12.52
N GLY A 87 -25.40 -22.75 11.73
CA GLY A 87 -25.58 -22.50 10.30
C GLY A 87 -25.93 -21.05 9.97
N ASP A 88 -26.29 -20.23 10.94
CA ASP A 88 -26.57 -18.80 10.70
C ASP A 88 -25.33 -18.08 10.18
N ARG A 89 -25.56 -17.24 9.16
CA ARG A 89 -24.56 -16.35 8.58
C ARG A 89 -24.53 -15.07 9.41
N VAL A 90 -23.36 -14.72 9.91
CA VAL A 90 -23.19 -13.58 10.82
C VAL A 90 -21.99 -12.72 10.43
N THR A 91 -22.03 -11.47 10.86
CA THR A 91 -20.89 -10.56 10.94
C THR A 91 -20.68 -10.14 12.38
N THR A 92 -19.45 -9.79 12.76
CA THR A 92 -19.14 -9.32 14.10
C THR A 92 -19.51 -7.85 14.30
N ILE A 93 -19.51 -7.37 15.53
CA ILE A 93 -19.54 -5.95 15.88
C ILE A 93 -18.36 -5.63 16.80
N MET A 94 -17.66 -4.53 16.55
CA MET A 94 -16.48 -4.14 17.33
C MET A 94 -16.81 -3.97 18.82
N ASN A 95 -17.96 -3.36 19.14
CA ASN A 95 -18.38 -3.10 20.51
C ASN A 95 -19.75 -3.72 20.81
N GLY A 96 -19.77 -5.05 21.03
CA GLY A 96 -20.99 -5.78 21.37
C GLY A 96 -21.59 -5.41 22.73
N ALA A 97 -20.86 -4.69 23.60
CA ALA A 97 -21.41 -4.16 24.85
C ALA A 97 -22.25 -2.90 24.65
N HIS A 98 -22.01 -2.13 23.59
CA HIS A 98 -22.79 -0.94 23.25
C HIS A 98 -24.08 -1.34 22.52
N LEU A 99 -25.08 -1.78 23.28
CA LEU A 99 -26.32 -2.28 22.70
C LEU A 99 -27.18 -1.15 22.08
N ALA A 100 -27.36 -0.06 22.81
CA ALA A 100 -28.19 1.08 22.42
C ALA A 100 -27.80 2.36 23.18
N GLY A 101 -28.33 3.50 22.73
CA GLY A 101 -28.19 4.79 23.41
C GLY A 101 -26.81 5.44 23.26
N PRO A 102 -26.51 6.50 24.03
CA PRO A 102 -25.27 7.24 23.93
C PRO A 102 -24.06 6.43 24.41
N MET A 103 -22.89 6.75 23.85
CA MET A 103 -21.60 6.17 24.27
C MET A 103 -21.32 6.48 25.75
N LYS A 104 -20.82 5.49 26.50
CA LYS A 104 -20.43 5.59 27.90
C LYS A 104 -19.00 5.08 28.08
N PRO A 105 -18.23 5.57 29.06
CA PRO A 105 -16.82 5.19 29.24
C PRO A 105 -16.58 3.67 29.29
N HIS A 106 -17.45 2.91 29.98
CA HIS A 106 -17.28 1.46 30.10
C HIS A 106 -17.40 0.68 28.79
N TYR A 107 -18.00 1.26 27.75
CA TYR A 107 -18.05 0.62 26.42
C TYR A 107 -16.67 0.62 25.74
N MET A 108 -15.78 1.56 26.07
CA MET A 108 -14.45 1.66 25.45
C MET A 108 -13.50 0.54 25.89
N GLY A 109 -13.75 -0.11 27.03
CA GLY A 109 -12.97 -1.25 27.52
C GLY A 109 -13.42 -2.61 26.97
N ALA A 110 -14.39 -2.63 26.04
CA ALA A 110 -15.05 -3.86 25.59
C ALA A 110 -14.91 -4.14 24.08
N LEU A 111 -13.81 -3.66 23.48
CA LEU A 111 -13.60 -3.73 22.04
C LEU A 111 -13.01 -5.07 21.60
N LEU A 112 -13.66 -5.68 20.61
CA LEU A 112 -13.19 -6.89 19.94
C LEU A 112 -11.90 -6.61 19.16
N GLY A 113 -10.91 -7.50 19.24
CA GLY A 113 -9.60 -7.33 18.60
C GLY A 113 -8.66 -6.38 19.33
N ASN A 114 -9.02 -5.90 20.52
CA ASN A 114 -8.22 -5.00 21.35
C ASN A 114 -8.24 -5.45 22.83
N ALA A 115 -9.35 -5.25 23.53
CA ALA A 115 -9.54 -5.70 24.92
C ALA A 115 -9.92 -7.19 25.00
N TYR A 116 -10.55 -7.71 23.94
CA TYR A 116 -10.89 -9.12 23.77
C TYR A 116 -10.28 -9.66 22.47
N ASN A 117 -10.10 -10.98 22.40
CA ASN A 117 -9.67 -11.64 21.17
C ASN A 117 -10.59 -11.31 19.99
N GLY A 118 -9.97 -10.88 18.90
CA GLY A 118 -10.57 -10.49 17.64
C GLY A 118 -10.91 -11.65 16.74
N VAL A 119 -10.92 -11.39 15.43
CA VAL A 119 -11.36 -12.34 14.41
C VAL A 119 -10.29 -12.70 13.38
N LEU A 120 -9.03 -12.29 13.59
CA LEU A 120 -7.90 -12.78 12.80
C LEU A 120 -7.50 -14.23 13.19
N GLN A 121 -8.47 -15.14 13.13
CA GLN A 121 -8.40 -16.54 13.51
C GLN A 121 -9.46 -17.35 12.73
N GLU A 122 -9.27 -18.67 12.63
CA GLU A 122 -10.22 -19.53 11.90
C GLU A 122 -11.56 -19.70 12.63
N TYR A 123 -11.52 -19.78 13.96
CA TYR A 123 -12.70 -20.00 14.81
C TYR A 123 -12.71 -18.99 15.96
N ALA A 124 -13.62 -18.03 15.91
CA ALA A 124 -13.77 -17.03 16.98
C ALA A 124 -14.84 -17.49 17.98
N VAL A 125 -14.45 -17.56 19.25
CA VAL A 125 -15.39 -17.75 20.38
C VAL A 125 -15.70 -16.38 20.97
N ILE A 126 -16.93 -15.91 20.79
CA ILE A 126 -17.35 -14.57 21.24
C ILE A 126 -18.72 -14.64 21.91
N PRO A 127 -19.04 -13.71 22.84
CA PRO A 127 -20.38 -13.60 23.37
C PRO A 127 -21.39 -13.34 22.25
N ALA A 128 -22.57 -13.96 22.29
CA ALA A 128 -23.56 -13.88 21.22
C ALA A 128 -23.95 -12.43 20.85
N GLN A 129 -23.86 -11.49 21.79
CA GLN A 129 -24.12 -10.06 21.55
C GLN A 129 -23.12 -9.39 20.60
N TYR A 130 -21.95 -10.01 20.35
CA TYR A 130 -20.95 -9.54 19.37
C TYR A 130 -21.20 -10.11 17.96
N ALA A 131 -22.21 -10.97 17.78
CA ALA A 131 -22.63 -11.47 16.48
C ALA A 131 -23.89 -10.75 15.99
N ILE A 132 -23.91 -10.33 14.73
CA ILE A 132 -25.02 -9.68 14.04
C ILE A 132 -25.40 -10.54 12.84
N ALA A 133 -26.70 -10.72 12.56
CA ALA A 133 -27.14 -11.41 11.35
C ALA A 133 -26.58 -10.71 10.11
N LEU A 134 -25.94 -11.48 9.23
CA LEU A 134 -25.40 -10.95 7.98
C LEU A 134 -26.55 -10.70 6.99
N PRO A 135 -26.62 -9.53 6.32
CA PRO A 135 -27.62 -9.29 5.28
C PRO A 135 -27.63 -10.39 4.22
N HIS A 136 -28.82 -10.89 3.88
CA HIS A 136 -28.94 -12.05 2.99
C HIS A 136 -28.39 -11.77 1.58
N ASN A 137 -28.47 -10.51 1.14
CA ASN A 137 -28.00 -10.05 -0.16
C ASN A 137 -26.47 -9.84 -0.21
N LEU A 138 -25.74 -9.99 0.89
CA LEU A 138 -24.28 -9.81 0.93
C LEU A 138 -23.54 -11.13 1.05
N SER A 139 -22.38 -11.21 0.42
CA SER A 139 -21.37 -12.25 0.63
C SER A 139 -20.65 -12.06 1.96
N PHE A 140 -19.82 -13.03 2.36
CA PHE A 140 -18.97 -12.88 3.55
C PHE A 140 -17.96 -11.73 3.38
N ILE A 141 -17.34 -11.59 2.22
CA ILE A 141 -16.38 -10.51 1.96
C ILE A 141 -17.05 -9.14 2.06
N GLU A 142 -18.22 -8.96 1.44
CA GLU A 142 -18.98 -7.71 1.58
C GLU A 142 -19.40 -7.48 3.04
N GLY A 143 -19.89 -8.54 3.69
CA GLY A 143 -20.35 -8.51 5.07
C GLY A 143 -19.28 -8.13 6.09
N SER A 144 -18.03 -8.59 5.90
CA SER A 144 -16.95 -8.30 6.83
C SER A 144 -16.56 -6.82 6.85
N THR A 145 -16.99 -6.00 5.86
CA THR A 145 -16.69 -4.56 5.79
C THR A 145 -17.69 -3.67 6.56
N LEU A 146 -18.80 -4.24 7.01
CA LEU A 146 -19.85 -3.52 7.73
C LEU A 146 -19.45 -3.04 9.14
N PRO A 147 -18.73 -3.81 9.97
CA PRO A 147 -18.71 -3.56 11.41
C PRO A 147 -18.08 -2.23 11.84
N VAL A 148 -16.95 -1.84 11.27
CA VAL A 148 -16.35 -0.53 11.54
C VAL A 148 -16.76 0.46 10.46
N ALA A 149 -16.46 0.19 9.19
CA ALA A 149 -16.62 1.20 8.14
C ALA A 149 -18.10 1.53 7.86
N GLY A 150 -18.92 0.51 7.62
CA GLY A 150 -20.35 0.68 7.37
C GLY A 150 -21.06 1.34 8.55
N LEU A 151 -20.91 0.79 9.75
CA LEU A 151 -21.60 1.30 10.94
C LEU A 151 -21.15 2.72 11.32
N THR A 152 -19.88 3.07 11.13
CA THR A 152 -19.42 4.45 11.35
C THR A 152 -20.06 5.41 10.36
N ALA A 153 -20.17 5.05 9.08
CA ALA A 153 -20.86 5.86 8.08
C ALA A 153 -22.35 6.02 8.39
N TRP A 154 -23.01 4.93 8.79
CA TRP A 154 -24.40 4.97 9.22
C TRP A 154 -24.60 5.90 10.41
N ASN A 155 -23.74 5.79 11.44
CA ASN A 155 -23.80 6.65 12.60
C ASN A 155 -23.56 8.13 12.24
N ALA A 156 -22.60 8.40 11.36
CA ALA A 156 -22.28 9.76 10.91
C ALA A 156 -23.47 10.46 10.23
N LEU A 157 -24.27 9.70 9.48
CA LEU A 157 -25.39 10.25 8.71
C LEU A 157 -26.71 10.27 9.49
N PHE A 158 -26.97 9.29 10.35
CA PHE A 158 -28.33 9.07 10.88
C PHE A 158 -28.46 9.23 12.41
N SER A 159 -27.37 9.32 13.17
CA SER A 159 -27.44 9.30 14.64
C SER A 159 -27.63 10.65 15.32
N ALA A 160 -27.39 11.75 14.62
CA ALA A 160 -27.60 13.07 15.17
C ALA A 160 -29.08 13.45 15.03
N GLN A 161 -29.96 13.01 15.95
CA GLN A 161 -31.43 13.05 15.80
C GLN A 161 -32.02 14.29 15.10
N GLU A 162 -31.62 15.50 15.48
CA GLU A 162 -32.14 16.74 14.89
C GLU A 162 -31.55 17.07 13.50
N ARG A 163 -30.39 16.50 13.18
CA ARG A 163 -29.60 16.69 11.96
C ARG A 163 -29.31 15.39 11.20
N SER A 164 -30.13 14.36 11.42
CA SER A 164 -30.05 13.10 10.67
C SER A 164 -30.38 13.38 9.20
N LEU A 165 -29.70 12.69 8.30
CA LEU A 165 -29.85 12.87 6.86
C LEU A 165 -31.30 12.66 6.41
N ARG A 166 -31.78 13.57 5.56
CA ARG A 166 -33.10 13.56 4.94
C ARG A 166 -32.98 13.62 3.41
N PRO A 167 -33.99 13.14 2.66
CA PRO A 167 -34.00 13.25 1.21
C PRO A 167 -33.82 14.69 0.71
N GLY A 168 -33.07 14.86 -0.37
CA GLY A 168 -32.78 16.16 -0.98
C GLY A 168 -31.63 16.95 -0.34
N GLN A 169 -31.11 16.52 0.81
CA GLN A 169 -29.94 17.14 1.45
C GLN A 169 -28.64 16.85 0.73
N TRP A 170 -27.59 17.59 1.07
CA TRP A 170 -26.25 17.47 0.52
C TRP A 170 -25.27 16.93 1.57
N VAL A 171 -24.43 15.99 1.16
CA VAL A 171 -23.40 15.36 2.00
C VAL A 171 -22.03 15.57 1.39
N LEU A 172 -21.04 15.97 2.19
CA LEU A 172 -19.64 15.94 1.80
C LEU A 172 -18.94 14.74 2.43
N THR A 173 -18.19 14.00 1.63
CA THR A 173 -17.33 12.89 2.07
C THR A 173 -15.88 13.13 1.67
N GLN A 174 -14.93 12.60 2.43
CA GLN A 174 -13.50 12.81 2.20
C GLN A 174 -12.77 11.51 1.87
N GLY A 175 -12.04 11.49 0.76
CA GLY A 175 -11.22 10.36 0.33
C GLY A 175 -12.01 9.14 -0.16
N THR A 176 -11.30 8.04 -0.39
CA THR A 176 -11.81 6.78 -0.93
C THR A 176 -11.77 5.63 0.09
N GLY A 177 -11.81 5.96 1.39
CA GLY A 177 -11.79 4.96 2.46
C GLY A 177 -13.16 4.30 2.63
N GLY A 178 -13.20 3.19 3.38
CA GLY A 178 -14.44 2.43 3.60
C GLY A 178 -15.59 3.27 4.17
N VAL A 179 -15.32 4.13 5.17
CA VAL A 179 -16.36 5.02 5.74
C VAL A 179 -16.89 5.98 4.67
N SER A 180 -16.02 6.56 3.85
CA SER A 180 -16.40 7.48 2.77
C SER A 180 -17.29 6.79 1.76
N THR A 181 -16.93 5.59 1.30
CA THR A 181 -17.68 4.89 0.26
C THR A 181 -19.02 4.38 0.76
N PHE A 182 -19.11 3.90 2.01
CA PHE A 182 -20.40 3.62 2.64
C PHE A 182 -21.26 4.87 2.83
N ALA A 183 -20.66 6.00 3.22
CA ALA A 183 -21.40 7.24 3.37
C ALA A 183 -22.01 7.72 2.04
N ILE A 184 -21.29 7.56 0.92
CA ILE A 184 -21.83 7.81 -0.43
C ILE A 184 -23.04 6.90 -0.67
N LEU A 185 -22.86 5.58 -0.53
CA LEU A 185 -23.93 4.60 -0.78
C LEU A 185 -25.20 4.87 0.05
N PHE A 186 -25.04 5.12 1.34
CA PHE A 186 -26.16 5.42 2.24
C PHE A 186 -26.81 6.77 1.94
N ALA A 187 -26.01 7.80 1.64
CA ALA A 187 -26.54 9.10 1.26
C ALA A 187 -27.36 9.02 -0.03
N LYS A 188 -26.85 8.30 -1.05
CA LYS A 188 -27.59 8.08 -2.30
C LYS A 188 -28.86 7.28 -2.09
N ALA A 189 -28.83 6.22 -1.28
CA ALA A 189 -30.03 5.45 -0.93
C ALA A 189 -31.07 6.30 -0.17
N ALA A 190 -30.62 7.26 0.63
CA ALA A 190 -31.50 8.21 1.33
C ALA A 190 -32.02 9.35 0.42
N GLY A 191 -31.66 9.40 -0.86
CA GLY A 191 -32.07 10.44 -1.80
C GLY A 191 -31.32 11.76 -1.65
N ALA A 192 -30.11 11.74 -1.07
CA ALA A 192 -29.25 12.91 -0.94
C ALA A 192 -28.34 13.09 -2.18
N LYS A 193 -27.77 14.29 -2.30
CA LYS A 193 -26.66 14.59 -3.20
C LYS A 193 -25.33 14.54 -2.47
N VAL A 194 -24.29 14.14 -3.17
CA VAL A 194 -22.99 13.84 -2.58
C VAL A 194 -21.88 14.57 -3.32
N ILE A 195 -21.09 15.31 -2.55
CA ILE A 195 -19.81 15.86 -2.97
C ILE A 195 -18.72 15.00 -2.30
N ALA A 196 -17.79 14.46 -3.07
CA ALA A 196 -16.64 13.74 -2.52
C ALA A 196 -15.34 14.53 -2.77
N THR A 197 -14.39 14.48 -1.85
CA THR A 197 -13.04 15.02 -2.08
C THR A 197 -12.02 13.90 -2.25
N THR A 198 -11.02 14.08 -3.10
CA THR A 198 -9.97 13.07 -3.31
C THR A 198 -8.67 13.68 -3.82
N SER A 199 -7.66 12.84 -4.05
CA SER A 199 -6.29 13.25 -4.35
C SER A 199 -5.82 12.94 -5.78
N SER A 200 -6.66 12.31 -6.60
CA SER A 200 -6.31 11.94 -7.98
C SER A 200 -7.54 11.72 -8.85
N ALA A 201 -7.37 11.92 -10.16
CA ALA A 201 -8.42 11.71 -11.16
C ALA A 201 -8.95 10.26 -11.19
N GLU A 202 -8.07 9.26 -11.04
CA GLU A 202 -8.44 7.84 -10.96
C GLU A 202 -9.42 7.57 -9.82
N LYS A 203 -9.10 8.07 -8.62
CA LYS A 203 -9.97 7.96 -7.44
C LYS A 203 -11.25 8.76 -7.63
N ALA A 204 -11.20 9.88 -8.34
CA ALA A 204 -12.38 10.70 -8.61
C ALA A 204 -13.40 9.95 -9.47
N LYS A 205 -12.93 9.33 -10.56
CA LYS A 205 -13.77 8.47 -11.40
C LYS A 205 -14.42 7.36 -10.58
N ARG A 206 -13.66 6.74 -9.67
CA ARG A 206 -14.19 5.67 -8.81
C ARG A 206 -15.28 6.15 -7.87
N LEU A 207 -15.13 7.34 -7.28
CA LEU A 207 -16.16 7.93 -6.41
C LEU A 207 -17.44 8.25 -7.19
N GLN A 208 -17.32 8.70 -8.44
CA GLN A 208 -18.46 8.91 -9.34
C GLN A 208 -19.19 7.59 -9.65
N GLU A 209 -18.45 6.51 -9.94
CA GLU A 209 -19.02 5.17 -10.17
C GLU A 209 -19.81 4.64 -8.96
N ILE A 210 -19.40 4.99 -7.74
CA ILE A 210 -20.10 4.62 -6.49
C ILE A 210 -21.36 5.46 -6.30
N GLY A 211 -21.42 6.65 -6.90
CA GLY A 211 -22.61 7.51 -6.89
C GLY A 211 -22.37 8.94 -6.39
N ALA A 212 -21.12 9.38 -6.19
CA ALA A 212 -20.85 10.79 -5.91
C ALA A 212 -21.30 11.66 -7.10
N ASP A 213 -22.14 12.67 -6.84
CA ASP A 213 -22.66 13.58 -7.87
C ASP A 213 -21.56 14.56 -8.34
N HIS A 214 -20.72 14.99 -7.40
CA HIS A 214 -19.57 15.86 -7.65
C HIS A 214 -18.33 15.31 -6.96
N VAL A 215 -17.16 15.51 -7.58
CA VAL A 215 -15.87 15.18 -6.96
C VAL A 215 -14.90 16.34 -7.11
N ILE A 216 -14.26 16.70 -6.00
CA ILE A 216 -13.23 17.74 -5.93
C ILE A 216 -11.87 17.10 -5.71
N ASN A 217 -10.91 17.36 -6.60
CA ASN A 217 -9.53 16.98 -6.36
C ASN A 217 -8.84 18.06 -5.51
N TYR A 218 -8.63 17.79 -4.22
CA TYR A 218 -8.08 18.80 -3.29
C TYR A 218 -6.60 19.13 -3.55
N ARG A 219 -5.91 18.40 -4.44
CA ARG A 219 -4.56 18.75 -4.91
C ARG A 219 -4.58 19.80 -6.03
N GLU A 220 -5.69 19.90 -6.74
CA GLU A 220 -5.90 20.89 -7.81
C GLU A 220 -6.65 22.11 -7.28
N VAL A 221 -7.50 21.91 -6.27
CA VAL A 221 -8.26 22.98 -5.62
C VAL A 221 -7.94 22.99 -4.13
N GLU A 222 -7.05 23.90 -3.74
CA GLU A 222 -6.64 24.09 -2.34
C GLU A 222 -7.84 24.49 -1.46
N ASP A 223 -8.66 25.43 -1.95
CA ASP A 223 -9.88 25.91 -1.29
C ASP A 223 -11.13 25.07 -1.62
N TRP A 224 -10.99 23.75 -1.50
CA TRP A 224 -12.07 22.81 -1.83
C TRP A 224 -13.35 23.03 -1.02
N GLY A 225 -13.29 23.62 0.17
CA GLY A 225 -14.45 23.91 1.00
C GLY A 225 -15.34 24.99 0.39
N ALA A 226 -14.73 26.06 -0.14
CA ALA A 226 -15.45 27.10 -0.87
C ALA A 226 -16.04 26.56 -2.19
N GLN A 227 -15.29 25.70 -2.89
CA GLN A 227 -15.81 25.04 -4.08
C GLN A 227 -16.99 24.12 -3.77
N ALA A 228 -16.91 23.34 -2.68
CA ALA A 228 -18.01 22.49 -2.24
C ALA A 228 -19.25 23.31 -1.91
N GLN A 229 -19.08 24.45 -1.23
CA GLN A 229 -20.15 25.39 -0.95
C GLN A 229 -20.80 25.91 -2.25
N ALA A 230 -19.99 26.37 -3.21
CA ALA A 230 -20.46 26.90 -4.48
C ALA A 230 -21.22 25.88 -5.36
N LEU A 231 -20.96 24.58 -5.20
CA LEU A 231 -21.67 23.52 -5.92
C LEU A 231 -23.11 23.31 -5.41
N THR A 232 -23.42 23.76 -4.20
CA THR A 232 -24.75 23.57 -3.60
C THR A 232 -25.73 24.68 -4.03
N PRO A 233 -27.05 24.41 -4.05
CA PRO A 233 -28.05 25.42 -4.39
C PRO A 233 -27.94 26.64 -3.48
N GLY A 234 -27.94 27.84 -4.07
CA GLY A 234 -27.80 29.08 -3.31
C GLY A 234 -26.44 29.28 -2.64
N GLU A 235 -25.45 28.42 -2.94
CA GLU A 235 -24.12 28.45 -2.33
C GLU A 235 -24.17 28.33 -0.79
N GLU A 236 -25.18 27.63 -0.27
CA GLU A 236 -25.42 27.55 1.17
C GLU A 236 -24.46 26.59 1.90
N GLY A 237 -23.90 25.61 1.19
CA GLY A 237 -23.07 24.55 1.75
C GLY A 237 -23.81 23.22 1.91
N VAL A 238 -23.10 22.20 2.39
CA VAL A 238 -23.65 20.85 2.61
C VAL A 238 -24.31 20.71 3.98
N ASP A 239 -25.36 19.90 4.08
CA ASP A 239 -26.03 19.62 5.35
C ASP A 239 -25.15 18.82 6.32
N ILE A 240 -24.43 17.83 5.80
CA ILE A 240 -23.58 16.94 6.61
C ILE A 240 -22.20 16.80 5.97
N VAL A 241 -21.15 17.02 6.75
CA VAL A 241 -19.77 16.66 6.40
C VAL A 241 -19.37 15.41 7.16
N VAL A 242 -18.92 14.37 6.45
CA VAL A 242 -18.25 13.20 7.03
C VAL A 242 -16.74 13.47 7.05
N GLU A 243 -16.27 13.95 8.20
CA GLU A 243 -14.92 14.47 8.41
C GLU A 243 -13.95 13.35 8.84
N ILE A 244 -12.94 13.09 8.01
CA ILE A 244 -11.96 11.99 8.17
C ILE A 244 -10.54 12.51 8.43
N GLY A 245 -10.17 13.63 7.81
CA GLY A 245 -8.81 14.17 7.91
C GLY A 245 -8.53 14.78 9.29
N GLY A 246 -9.54 15.33 9.96
CA GLY A 246 -9.38 15.96 11.27
C GLY A 246 -8.74 17.34 11.16
N GLY A 247 -7.70 17.62 11.96
CA GLY A 247 -7.13 18.96 12.11
C GLY A 247 -6.77 19.65 10.78
N ALA A 248 -6.15 18.92 9.85
CA ALA A 248 -5.70 19.49 8.57
C ALA A 248 -6.85 19.84 7.60
N THR A 249 -8.03 19.24 7.74
CA THR A 249 -9.16 19.38 6.79
C THR A 249 -10.34 20.11 7.38
N LEU A 250 -10.44 20.18 8.72
CA LEU A 250 -11.62 20.68 9.41
C LEU A 250 -11.90 22.16 9.11
N LYS A 251 -10.87 22.98 8.84
CA LYS A 251 -11.06 24.38 8.40
C LYS A 251 -11.87 24.47 7.11
N GLN A 252 -11.53 23.66 6.11
CA GLN A 252 -12.25 23.63 4.84
C GLN A 252 -13.64 22.99 5.00
N SER A 253 -13.80 22.01 5.89
CA SER A 253 -15.12 21.48 6.26
C SER A 253 -16.04 22.51 6.90
N LEU A 254 -15.50 23.42 7.72
CA LEU A 254 -16.25 24.55 8.28
C LEU A 254 -16.70 25.56 7.21
N VAL A 255 -15.92 25.70 6.13
CA VAL A 255 -16.33 26.51 4.97
C VAL A 255 -17.41 25.79 4.16
N ALA A 256 -17.30 24.47 3.99
CA ALA A 256 -18.21 23.67 3.18
C ALA A 256 -19.58 23.44 3.84
N VAL A 257 -19.65 23.34 5.18
CA VAL A 257 -20.89 22.99 5.91
C VAL A 257 -21.86 24.17 5.92
N LYS A 258 -23.13 23.94 5.60
CA LYS A 258 -24.13 25.01 5.67
C LYS A 258 -24.32 25.56 7.07
N MET A 259 -24.94 26.74 7.17
CA MET A 259 -25.35 27.28 8.46
C MET A 259 -26.27 26.29 9.18
N ASP A 260 -26.02 26.03 10.46
CA ASP A 260 -26.71 25.02 11.27
C ASP A 260 -26.50 23.54 10.83
N GLY A 261 -25.53 23.30 9.94
CA GLY A 261 -25.18 21.95 9.49
C GLY A 261 -24.38 21.12 10.51
N LEU A 262 -24.11 19.86 10.14
CA LEU A 262 -23.41 18.88 10.97
C LEU A 262 -22.04 18.54 10.36
N ILE A 263 -20.99 18.61 11.16
CA ILE A 263 -19.70 17.99 10.86
C ILE A 263 -19.55 16.76 11.75
N SER A 264 -19.70 15.57 11.16
CA SER A 264 -19.50 14.30 11.85
C SER A 264 -18.05 13.86 11.73
N VAL A 265 -17.29 14.03 12.80
CA VAL A 265 -15.87 13.66 12.89
C VAL A 265 -15.76 12.16 13.14
N VAL A 266 -15.26 11.41 12.16
CA VAL A 266 -15.09 9.95 12.22
C VAL A 266 -13.62 9.53 12.40
N GLY A 267 -12.68 10.45 12.18
CA GLY A 267 -11.25 10.19 12.33
C GLY A 267 -10.38 11.44 12.31
N VAL A 268 -9.09 11.26 12.58
CA VAL A 268 -8.05 12.31 12.57
C VAL A 268 -6.85 11.89 11.72
N ARG A 269 -7.10 11.43 10.47
CA ARG A 269 -6.07 10.78 9.65
C ARG A 269 -4.91 11.68 9.24
N ALA A 270 -5.10 13.00 9.20
CA ALA A 270 -4.05 13.96 8.89
C ALA A 270 -3.29 14.45 10.13
N GLY A 271 -3.55 13.87 11.32
CA GLY A 271 -2.90 14.22 12.58
C GLY A 271 -3.60 15.33 13.36
N THR A 272 -3.07 15.61 14.57
CA THR A 272 -3.52 16.69 15.45
C THR A 272 -2.38 17.68 15.64
N HIS A 273 -2.16 18.58 14.68
CA HIS A 273 -1.21 19.68 14.88
C HIS A 273 -1.85 20.76 15.77
N PRO A 274 -1.27 21.09 16.95
CA PRO A 274 -1.88 22.05 17.89
C PRO A 274 -2.13 23.45 17.31
N LYS A 275 -1.39 23.82 16.25
CA LYS A 275 -1.48 25.13 15.60
C LYS A 275 -2.54 25.20 14.47
N GLU A 276 -3.15 24.07 14.12
CA GLU A 276 -4.11 23.94 13.01
C GLU A 276 -5.49 23.51 13.49
N GLN A 277 -5.73 23.54 14.81
CA GLN A 277 -7.05 23.25 15.38
C GLN A 277 -8.01 24.42 15.07
N PRO A 278 -9.23 24.16 14.59
CA PRO A 278 -10.16 25.21 14.22
C PRO A 278 -10.55 26.08 15.41
N VAL A 279 -10.82 27.34 15.12
CA VAL A 279 -11.16 28.32 16.13
C VAL A 279 -12.62 28.09 16.52
N LEU A 280 -12.90 28.00 17.82
CA LEU A 280 -14.27 27.94 18.38
C LEU A 280 -15.23 28.98 17.73
N MET A 281 -14.67 30.11 17.29
CA MET A 281 -15.39 31.18 16.60
C MET A 281 -15.91 30.78 15.22
N ASP A 282 -15.20 29.95 14.45
CA ASP A 282 -15.66 29.52 13.13
C ASP A 282 -16.94 28.67 13.25
N MET A 283 -16.96 27.77 14.25
CA MET A 283 -18.14 26.98 14.57
C MET A 283 -19.30 27.86 15.04
N PHE A 284 -19.00 28.87 15.88
CA PHE A 284 -19.98 29.83 16.38
C PHE A 284 -20.64 30.62 15.24
N PHE A 285 -19.87 31.13 14.28
CA PHE A 285 -20.42 31.92 13.17
C PHE A 285 -21.20 31.09 12.15
N ARG A 286 -20.88 29.80 11.99
CA ARG A 286 -21.66 28.88 11.15
C ARG A 286 -22.85 28.27 11.87
N PHE A 287 -23.01 28.48 13.17
CA PHE A 287 -23.99 27.78 14.02
C PHE A 287 -23.94 26.25 13.86
N CYS A 288 -22.82 25.69 13.40
CA CYS A 288 -22.73 24.28 13.04
C CYS A 288 -22.48 23.41 14.28
N THR A 289 -22.93 22.16 14.23
CA THR A 289 -22.61 21.17 15.25
C THR A 289 -21.42 20.32 14.79
N THR A 290 -20.39 20.20 15.61
CA THR A 290 -19.37 19.17 15.45
C THR A 290 -19.67 18.00 16.39
N ARG A 291 -19.66 16.78 15.86
CA ARG A 291 -19.97 15.57 16.63
C ARG A 291 -19.01 14.46 16.27
N THR A 292 -18.44 13.81 17.28
CA THR A 292 -17.66 12.59 17.04
C THR A 292 -18.59 11.40 16.81
N ALA A 293 -18.35 10.65 15.74
CA ALA A 293 -18.98 9.37 15.47
C ALA A 293 -17.92 8.26 15.59
N TYR A 294 -18.04 7.43 16.62
CA TYR A 294 -17.16 6.29 16.87
C TYR A 294 -17.94 4.99 16.76
N VAL A 295 -17.84 4.34 15.59
CA VAL A 295 -18.66 3.16 15.23
C VAL A 295 -20.13 3.44 15.57
N GLY A 296 -20.86 2.54 16.22
CA GLY A 296 -22.25 2.74 16.61
C GLY A 296 -22.75 1.60 17.50
N PRO A 297 -23.90 1.76 18.15
CA PRO A 297 -24.51 0.70 18.93
C PRO A 297 -25.06 -0.43 18.05
N ARG A 298 -25.24 -1.61 18.65
CA ARG A 298 -25.83 -2.78 17.99
C ARG A 298 -27.15 -2.48 17.27
N VAL A 299 -28.07 -1.75 17.92
CA VAL A 299 -29.37 -1.41 17.31
C VAL A 299 -29.22 -0.67 15.97
N GLN A 300 -28.19 0.18 15.83
CA GLN A 300 -27.91 0.89 14.58
C GLN A 300 -27.28 -0.01 13.52
N PHE A 301 -26.50 -1.01 13.91
CA PHE A 301 -26.04 -2.04 12.98
C PHE A 301 -27.24 -2.78 12.39
N GLU A 302 -28.18 -3.18 13.24
CA GLU A 302 -29.38 -3.89 12.78
C GLU A 302 -30.27 -3.00 11.89
N GLU A 303 -30.38 -1.70 12.17
CA GLU A 303 -31.02 -0.71 11.29
C GLU A 303 -30.31 -0.57 9.94
N MET A 304 -28.98 -0.44 9.96
CA MET A 304 -28.15 -0.38 8.78
C MET A 304 -28.33 -1.62 7.90
N ASN A 305 -28.33 -2.81 8.50
CA ASN A 305 -28.52 -4.06 7.77
C ASN A 305 -29.90 -4.11 7.09
N ARG A 306 -30.97 -3.69 7.77
CA ARG A 306 -32.30 -3.57 7.15
C ARG A 306 -32.30 -2.60 5.98
N ALA A 307 -31.61 -1.46 6.11
CA ALA A 307 -31.51 -0.48 5.01
C ALA A 307 -30.70 -1.01 3.82
N ILE A 308 -29.63 -1.75 4.08
CA ILE A 308 -28.83 -2.45 3.06
C ILE A 308 -29.69 -3.43 2.27
N GLU A 309 -30.48 -4.26 2.96
CA GLU A 309 -31.36 -5.23 2.33
C GLU A 309 -32.48 -4.54 1.53
N ALA A 310 -33.16 -3.56 2.14
CA ALA A 310 -34.28 -2.86 1.51
C ALA A 310 -33.88 -2.10 0.22
N ASN A 311 -32.65 -1.60 0.15
CA ASN A 311 -32.14 -0.83 -0.98
C ASN A 311 -31.17 -1.64 -1.87
N ASN A 312 -30.98 -2.93 -1.58
CA ASN A 312 -30.01 -3.82 -2.22
C ASN A 312 -28.60 -3.18 -2.35
N ILE A 313 -28.15 -2.52 -1.29
CA ILE A 313 -26.86 -1.81 -1.28
C ILE A 313 -25.73 -2.84 -1.29
N LYS A 314 -24.73 -2.60 -2.14
CA LYS A 314 -23.51 -3.41 -2.20
C LYS A 314 -22.30 -2.59 -1.76
N PRO A 315 -21.51 -3.05 -0.78
CA PRO A 315 -20.25 -2.41 -0.41
C PRO A 315 -19.32 -2.28 -1.62
N ALA A 316 -18.70 -1.11 -1.78
CA ALA A 316 -17.68 -0.91 -2.79
C ALA A 316 -16.34 -1.51 -2.30
N THR A 317 -16.09 -2.80 -2.62
CA THR A 317 -14.83 -3.48 -2.32
C THR A 317 -13.84 -3.26 -3.46
N PHE A 318 -12.62 -2.79 -3.15
CA PHE A 318 -11.60 -2.46 -4.17
C PHE A 318 -10.46 -3.48 -4.24
N ASP A 319 -9.99 -3.96 -3.08
CA ASP A 319 -8.88 -4.91 -2.98
C ASP A 319 -9.31 -6.12 -2.14
N THR A 320 -9.50 -7.28 -2.77
CA THR A 320 -9.83 -8.54 -2.08
C THR A 320 -8.70 -9.52 -2.28
N ILE A 321 -8.10 -9.98 -1.18
CA ILE A 321 -7.10 -11.04 -1.20
C ILE A 321 -7.83 -12.37 -0.98
N HIS A 322 -7.85 -13.22 -2.00
CA HIS A 322 -8.41 -14.56 -1.90
C HIS A 322 -7.30 -15.56 -1.54
N SER A 323 -7.37 -16.16 -0.36
CA SER A 323 -6.43 -17.19 0.09
C SER A 323 -7.15 -18.49 0.47
N LYS A 324 -6.47 -19.64 0.34
CA LYS A 324 -7.03 -20.96 0.68
C LYS A 324 -7.31 -21.14 2.18
N SER A 325 -6.65 -20.35 3.01
CA SER A 325 -6.97 -20.09 4.41
C SER A 325 -6.88 -18.59 4.62
N ILE A 326 -7.78 -17.98 5.40
CA ILE A 326 -7.78 -16.54 5.76
C ILE A 326 -6.40 -16.09 6.29
N LEU A 327 -5.59 -17.04 6.76
CA LEU A 327 -4.29 -16.83 7.38
C LEU A 327 -3.11 -17.24 6.47
N GLN A 328 -3.36 -17.85 5.29
CA GLN A 328 -2.38 -18.15 4.24
C GLN A 328 -2.23 -17.00 3.23
N ALA A 329 -2.48 -15.75 3.62
CA ALA A 329 -1.74 -14.64 3.04
C ALA A 329 -0.27 -14.83 3.45
N ASN A 330 0.38 -15.83 2.85
CA ASN A 330 1.76 -16.19 3.07
C ASN A 330 2.58 -15.02 2.57
N GLU A 331 3.32 -14.41 3.49
CA GLU A 331 3.89 -13.06 3.44
C GLU A 331 2.93 -12.02 4.02
N VAL A 332 2.97 -11.88 5.35
CA VAL A 332 2.90 -10.52 5.91
C VAL A 332 3.94 -9.72 5.10
N PRO A 333 3.53 -8.69 4.34
CA PRO A 333 4.48 -7.84 3.62
C PRO A 333 5.56 -7.42 4.60
N ASN A 334 6.79 -7.91 4.42
CA ASN A 334 7.90 -7.47 5.25
C ASN A 334 8.28 -6.08 4.75
N TYR A 335 7.49 -5.08 5.14
CA TYR A 335 7.65 -3.70 4.70
C TYR A 335 9.01 -3.10 5.07
N ASP A 336 9.77 -3.78 5.94
CA ASP A 336 11.11 -3.37 6.39
C ASP A 336 12.23 -3.88 5.47
N ARG A 337 12.01 -4.97 4.70
CA ARG A 337 12.98 -5.49 3.73
C ARG A 337 12.66 -5.00 2.32
N PRO A 338 13.64 -4.49 1.55
CA PRO A 338 13.43 -4.20 0.14
C PRO A 338 13.35 -5.51 -0.68
N SER A 339 12.60 -5.46 -1.78
CA SER A 339 12.62 -6.52 -2.80
C SER A 339 13.70 -6.22 -3.84
N ILE A 340 14.57 -7.19 -4.11
CA ILE A 340 15.63 -7.11 -5.12
C ILE A 340 15.33 -8.13 -6.21
N LEU A 341 14.89 -7.66 -7.37
CA LEU A 341 14.58 -8.49 -8.53
C LEU A 341 15.79 -8.57 -9.45
N TYR A 342 16.26 -9.78 -9.76
CA TYR A 342 17.40 -10.03 -10.64
C TYR A 342 16.92 -10.75 -11.90
N ALA A 343 16.91 -10.06 -13.05
CA ALA A 343 16.59 -10.66 -14.33
C ALA A 343 17.82 -11.32 -14.96
N TYR A 344 17.64 -12.55 -15.42
CA TYR A 344 18.70 -13.37 -15.99
C TYR A 344 18.22 -14.02 -17.29
N ALA A 345 19.03 -13.88 -18.33
CA ALA A 345 18.97 -14.70 -19.54
C ALA A 345 20.37 -15.25 -19.80
N GLU A 346 20.45 -16.51 -20.21
CA GLU A 346 21.72 -17.23 -20.35
C GLU A 346 22.67 -16.56 -21.35
N SER A 347 23.90 -16.29 -20.90
CA SER A 347 25.07 -15.96 -21.73
C SER A 347 26.33 -16.11 -20.90
N GLU A 348 27.51 -16.22 -21.54
CA GLU A 348 28.79 -16.33 -20.83
C GLU A 348 29.02 -15.18 -19.84
N VAL A 349 28.71 -13.95 -20.25
CA VAL A 349 28.85 -12.76 -19.40
C VAL A 349 27.81 -12.78 -18.26
N ALA A 350 26.55 -13.11 -18.57
CA ALA A 350 25.47 -13.14 -17.58
C ALA A 350 25.72 -14.20 -16.50
N ARG A 351 26.18 -15.40 -16.89
CA ARG A 351 26.51 -16.47 -15.96
C ARG A 351 27.64 -16.07 -15.02
N ALA A 352 28.74 -15.55 -15.56
CA ALA A 352 29.85 -15.09 -14.73
C ALA A 352 29.46 -13.92 -13.79
N ASN A 353 28.51 -13.07 -14.20
CA ASN A 353 27.94 -12.03 -13.33
C ASN A 353 27.07 -12.62 -12.21
N LEU A 354 26.23 -13.61 -12.53
CA LEU A 354 25.39 -14.28 -11.55
C LEU A 354 26.22 -15.05 -10.52
N GLU A 355 27.23 -15.81 -10.96
CA GLU A 355 28.15 -16.54 -10.08
C GLU A 355 28.83 -15.59 -9.08
N TYR A 356 29.29 -14.43 -9.56
CA TYR A 356 29.85 -13.40 -8.69
C TYR A 356 28.80 -12.83 -7.71
N PHE A 357 27.63 -12.44 -8.22
CA PHE A 357 26.57 -11.83 -7.41
C PHE A 357 26.05 -12.75 -6.31
N VAL A 358 25.90 -14.05 -6.59
CA VAL A 358 25.50 -15.04 -5.58
C VAL A 358 26.48 -15.07 -4.40
N VAL A 359 27.79 -14.95 -4.67
CA VAL A 359 28.81 -15.00 -3.62
C VAL A 359 28.88 -13.71 -2.83
N VAL A 360 28.86 -12.55 -3.51
CA VAL A 360 29.17 -11.27 -2.86
C VAL A 360 27.96 -10.37 -2.62
N GLY A 361 26.87 -10.52 -3.39
CA GLY A 361 25.75 -9.58 -3.43
C GLY A 361 24.55 -9.96 -2.56
N LEU A 362 24.32 -11.25 -2.35
CA LEU A 362 23.21 -11.74 -1.52
C LEU A 362 23.37 -11.28 -0.07
N HIS A 363 22.25 -10.93 0.58
CA HIS A 363 22.25 -10.61 2.02
C HIS A 363 20.92 -10.89 2.75
N SER A 364 20.99 -10.99 4.08
CA SER A 364 19.83 -11.30 4.93
C SER A 364 18.90 -10.11 5.21
N ALA A 365 19.21 -8.92 4.68
CA ALA A 365 18.40 -7.71 4.89
C ALA A 365 17.46 -7.36 3.72
N ALA A 366 17.41 -8.17 2.65
CA ALA A 366 16.54 -7.98 1.50
C ALA A 366 15.94 -9.31 1.02
N ASP A 367 14.80 -9.23 0.34
CA ASP A 367 14.18 -10.39 -0.30
C ASP A 367 14.55 -10.42 -1.78
N PHE A 368 15.10 -11.52 -2.26
CA PHE A 368 15.62 -11.66 -3.62
C PHE A 368 14.65 -12.44 -4.49
N VAL A 369 14.34 -11.92 -5.67
CA VAL A 369 13.54 -12.62 -6.69
C VAL A 369 14.37 -12.78 -7.94
N PHE A 370 14.85 -13.99 -8.20
CA PHE A 370 15.57 -14.33 -9.42
C PHE A 370 14.58 -14.69 -10.52
N ILE A 371 14.63 -13.96 -11.64
CA ILE A 371 13.78 -14.17 -12.80
C ILE A 371 14.65 -14.78 -13.91
N PHE A 372 14.52 -16.09 -14.11
CA PHE A 372 15.21 -16.82 -15.18
C PHE A 372 14.33 -16.82 -16.43
N ASN A 373 14.77 -16.09 -17.45
CA ASN A 373 14.14 -15.97 -18.75
C ASN A 373 14.78 -16.95 -19.74
N GLY A 374 14.04 -17.99 -20.11
CA GLY A 374 14.48 -19.04 -21.04
C GLY A 374 15.11 -20.25 -20.34
N GLU A 375 15.58 -21.20 -21.14
CA GLU A 375 16.20 -22.44 -20.65
C GLU A 375 17.60 -22.17 -20.10
N THR A 376 17.87 -22.66 -18.90
CA THR A 376 19.16 -22.57 -18.21
C THR A 376 19.20 -23.56 -17.05
N ASN A 377 20.41 -23.89 -16.59
CA ASN A 377 20.65 -24.59 -15.33
C ASN A 377 21.32 -23.68 -14.27
N ALA A 378 21.40 -22.37 -14.54
CA ALA A 378 22.03 -21.40 -13.65
C ALA A 378 21.26 -21.18 -12.34
N ASP A 379 19.99 -21.60 -12.28
CA ASP A 379 19.18 -21.65 -11.07
C ASP A 379 19.81 -22.54 -9.98
N SER A 380 20.58 -23.56 -10.36
CA SER A 380 21.32 -24.39 -9.40
C SER A 380 22.44 -23.64 -8.67
N LEU A 381 22.83 -22.45 -9.13
CA LEU A 381 23.78 -21.58 -8.44
C LEU A 381 23.14 -20.85 -7.27
N ILE A 382 21.81 -20.71 -7.26
CA ILE A 382 21.09 -19.93 -6.25
C ILE A 382 20.96 -20.77 -4.97
N PRO A 383 21.41 -20.25 -3.81
CA PRO A 383 21.27 -20.98 -2.56
C PRO A 383 19.80 -21.06 -2.11
N ASP A 384 19.43 -22.17 -1.48
CA ASP A 384 18.14 -22.32 -0.83
C ASP A 384 18.12 -21.50 0.47
N ALA A 385 17.37 -20.39 0.47
CA ALA A 385 17.23 -19.50 1.61
C ALA A 385 15.81 -18.92 1.65
N PRO A 386 15.24 -18.69 2.86
CA PRO A 386 13.85 -18.31 3.02
C PRO A 386 13.49 -16.93 2.43
N ASN A 387 14.49 -16.08 2.20
CA ASN A 387 14.34 -14.75 1.59
C ASN A 387 14.69 -14.74 0.10
N ILE A 388 14.77 -15.90 -0.55
CA ILE A 388 15.10 -16.02 -1.98
C ILE A 388 13.98 -16.78 -2.68
N ARG A 389 13.48 -16.20 -3.77
CA ARG A 389 12.47 -16.79 -4.64
C ARG A 389 13.03 -16.91 -6.05
N ILE A 390 12.77 -18.05 -6.69
CA ILE A 390 13.13 -18.31 -8.08
C ILE A 390 11.85 -18.34 -8.92
N ILE A 391 11.87 -17.65 -10.05
CA ILE A 391 10.79 -17.60 -11.02
C ILE A 391 11.34 -17.94 -12.40
N HIS A 392 10.75 -18.96 -13.03
CA HIS A 392 11.08 -19.36 -14.40
C HIS A 392 10.02 -18.86 -15.36
N ARG A 393 10.46 -18.25 -16.46
CA ARG A 393 9.58 -17.71 -17.50
C ARG A 393 10.17 -17.93 -18.89
N ASN A 394 9.29 -17.97 -19.89
CA ASN A 394 9.74 -18.00 -21.28
C ASN A 394 10.42 -16.67 -21.64
N ASN A 395 11.53 -16.73 -22.38
CA ASN A 395 12.26 -15.54 -22.83
C ASN A 395 11.53 -14.84 -23.99
N THR A 396 10.40 -14.21 -23.68
CA THR A 396 9.50 -13.57 -24.65
C THR A 396 9.57 -12.05 -24.59
N CYS A 397 10.23 -11.49 -23.58
CA CYS A 397 10.29 -10.06 -23.32
C CYS A 397 11.65 -9.67 -22.73
N PHE A 398 12.10 -8.45 -23.03
CA PHE A 398 13.27 -7.85 -22.38
C PHE A 398 13.01 -7.56 -20.89
N ASP A 399 14.08 -7.38 -20.13
CA ASP A 399 14.10 -7.32 -18.66
C ASP A 399 13.02 -6.39 -18.06
N LEU A 400 12.80 -5.20 -18.64
CA LEU A 400 11.79 -4.24 -18.17
C LEU A 400 10.37 -4.83 -18.17
N GLY A 401 10.01 -5.53 -19.25
CA GLY A 401 8.74 -6.25 -19.32
C GLY A 401 8.71 -7.45 -18.38
N ALA A 402 9.87 -8.09 -18.19
CA ALA A 402 10.00 -9.21 -17.28
C ALA A 402 9.72 -8.81 -15.82
N TYR A 403 10.28 -7.70 -15.34
CA TYR A 403 9.95 -7.17 -14.02
C TYR A 403 8.47 -6.86 -13.89
N GLY A 404 7.88 -6.20 -14.90
CA GLY A 404 6.47 -5.81 -14.89
C GLY A 404 5.49 -6.98 -14.76
N GLU A 405 5.72 -8.08 -15.49
CA GLU A 405 4.89 -9.27 -15.39
C GLU A 405 5.00 -9.94 -14.01
N VAL A 406 6.23 -10.12 -13.51
CA VAL A 406 6.48 -10.74 -12.20
C VAL A 406 5.89 -9.91 -11.07
N LEU A 407 6.09 -8.59 -11.11
CA LEU A 407 5.61 -7.69 -10.07
C LEU A 407 4.08 -7.59 -10.02
N ARG A 408 3.40 -7.68 -11.18
CA ARG A 408 1.93 -7.72 -11.24
C ARG A 408 1.35 -9.06 -10.83
N THR A 409 2.08 -10.15 -11.04
CA THR A 409 1.60 -11.50 -10.70
C THR A 409 1.37 -11.56 -9.20
N ASP A 410 0.17 -11.98 -8.81
CA ASP A 410 -0.31 -12.00 -7.41
C ASP A 410 -0.15 -10.67 -6.66
N SER A 411 -0.08 -9.55 -7.38
CA SER A 411 0.20 -8.22 -6.83
C SER A 411 1.47 -8.16 -5.95
N LEU A 412 2.52 -8.90 -6.32
CA LEU A 412 3.80 -8.96 -5.59
C LEU A 412 4.37 -7.58 -5.25
N TRP A 413 4.19 -6.59 -6.12
CA TRP A 413 4.61 -5.21 -5.88
C TRP A 413 3.95 -4.54 -4.67
N THR A 414 2.83 -5.05 -4.17
CA THR A 414 2.15 -4.50 -2.98
C THR A 414 2.76 -5.00 -1.67
N HIS A 415 3.62 -6.02 -1.72
CA HIS A 415 4.25 -6.63 -0.54
C HIS A 415 5.49 -5.88 -0.03
N TYR A 416 5.99 -4.89 -0.78
CA TYR A 416 7.23 -4.20 -0.43
C TYR A 416 7.09 -2.67 -0.56
N ARG A 417 7.88 -1.93 0.23
CA ARG A 417 7.93 -0.45 0.14
C ARG A 417 9.09 0.08 -0.68
N ARG A 418 10.12 -0.74 -0.85
CA ARG A 418 11.41 -0.39 -1.46
C ARG A 418 11.80 -1.51 -2.39
N PHE A 419 12.31 -1.14 -3.56
CA PHE A 419 12.60 -2.07 -4.63
C PHE A 419 13.95 -1.75 -5.25
N ILE A 420 14.66 -2.80 -5.65
CA ILE A 420 15.74 -2.72 -6.63
C ILE A 420 15.41 -3.71 -7.74
N THR A 421 15.41 -3.28 -9.00
CA THR A 421 15.44 -4.19 -10.14
C THR A 421 16.80 -4.12 -10.79
N MET A 422 17.41 -5.26 -11.10
CA MET A 422 18.70 -5.33 -11.77
C MET A 422 18.76 -6.51 -12.74
N ASN A 423 19.69 -6.48 -13.68
CA ASN A 423 19.88 -7.58 -14.64
C ASN A 423 21.32 -8.08 -14.70
N ALA A 424 21.49 -9.23 -15.36
CA ALA A 424 22.77 -9.89 -15.51
C ALA A 424 23.77 -9.19 -16.47
N SER A 425 23.54 -7.93 -16.86
CA SER A 425 24.47 -7.18 -17.72
C SER A 425 25.60 -6.50 -16.93
N ILE A 426 25.50 -6.45 -15.60
CA ILE A 426 26.44 -5.80 -14.71
C ILE A 426 27.10 -6.77 -13.73
N ARG A 427 28.32 -6.44 -13.29
CA ARG A 427 29.04 -7.14 -12.24
C ARG A 427 29.19 -6.25 -11.01
N GLY A 428 29.02 -6.85 -9.84
CA GLY A 428 29.08 -6.19 -8.55
C GLY A 428 28.27 -7.00 -7.53
N PRO A 429 28.07 -6.47 -6.31
CA PRO A 429 28.57 -5.19 -5.83
C PRO A 429 30.08 -5.23 -5.55
N PHE A 430 30.78 -4.13 -5.86
CA PHE A 430 32.14 -3.85 -5.43
C PHE A 430 32.10 -2.85 -4.27
N LEU A 431 32.59 -3.26 -3.10
CA LEU A 431 32.62 -2.42 -1.89
C LEU A 431 34.01 -2.47 -1.27
N PRO A 432 34.61 -1.32 -0.92
CA PRO A 432 35.93 -1.32 -0.30
C PRO A 432 35.90 -2.01 1.07
N TYR A 433 36.98 -2.72 1.44
CA TYR A 433 37.09 -3.43 2.71
C TYR A 433 36.85 -2.54 3.94
N TRP A 434 37.11 -1.22 3.83
CA TRP A 434 36.90 -0.24 4.89
C TRP A 434 35.48 0.35 4.94
N ALA A 435 34.55 -0.06 4.08
CA ALA A 435 33.14 0.35 4.19
C ALA A 435 32.55 -0.16 5.52
N GLN A 436 31.91 0.74 6.29
CA GLN A 436 31.37 0.46 7.62
C GLN A 436 29.98 1.09 7.80
N GLY A 437 29.19 0.55 8.73
CA GLY A 437 27.84 1.03 8.98
C GLY A 437 26.94 0.88 7.74
N LYS A 438 26.10 1.90 7.47
CA LYS A 438 25.18 1.89 6.33
C LYS A 438 25.86 1.80 4.96
N SER A 439 27.05 2.38 4.80
CA SER A 439 27.79 2.31 3.53
C SER A 439 28.40 0.94 3.25
N ALA A 440 28.32 0.03 4.23
CA ALA A 440 28.78 -1.35 4.09
C ALA A 440 27.71 -2.26 3.45
N CYS A 441 26.45 -1.79 3.34
CA CYS A 441 25.41 -2.51 2.62
C CYS A 441 25.11 -1.83 1.27
N TRP A 442 25.33 -2.56 0.17
CA TRP A 442 25.24 -1.98 -1.17
C TRP A 442 23.83 -1.54 -1.55
N SER A 443 22.81 -2.28 -1.09
CA SER A 443 21.41 -1.98 -1.42
C SER A 443 20.94 -0.69 -0.74
N ASP A 444 21.39 -0.44 0.49
CA ASP A 444 21.15 0.83 1.19
C ASP A 444 21.77 2.03 0.45
N LEU A 445 22.93 1.89 -0.19
CA LEU A 445 23.56 2.97 -0.96
C LEU A 445 22.67 3.48 -2.11
N TYR A 446 21.87 2.61 -2.72
CA TYR A 446 20.89 2.97 -3.73
C TYR A 446 19.57 3.45 -3.11
N LEU A 447 19.06 2.70 -2.13
CA LEU A 447 17.74 2.95 -1.54
C LEU A 447 17.69 4.22 -0.69
N ASP A 448 18.78 4.61 -0.01
CA ASP A 448 18.83 5.83 0.79
C ASP A 448 18.84 7.10 -0.06
N ARG A 449 19.06 7.00 -1.38
CA ARG A 449 18.88 8.12 -2.31
C ARG A 449 17.41 8.37 -2.64
N ILE A 450 16.53 7.39 -2.43
CA ILE A 450 15.08 7.54 -2.60
C ILE A 450 14.52 8.34 -1.44
N ASN A 451 13.75 9.39 -1.75
CA ASN A 451 13.17 10.29 -0.77
C ASN A 451 11.82 10.84 -1.27
N GLU A 452 11.26 11.84 -0.59
CA GLU A 452 9.96 12.42 -0.95
C GLU A 452 9.90 12.94 -2.40
N LYS A 453 11.04 13.41 -2.92
CA LYS A 453 11.17 13.96 -4.26
C LYS A 453 11.75 12.96 -5.26
N VAL A 454 12.83 12.26 -4.91
CA VAL A 454 13.54 11.32 -5.81
C VAL A 454 12.85 9.96 -5.79
N LYS A 455 12.31 9.51 -6.94
CA LYS A 455 11.55 8.25 -7.07
C LYS A 455 12.19 7.19 -7.97
N LEU A 456 13.29 7.53 -8.63
CA LEU A 456 14.06 6.58 -9.43
C LEU A 456 15.54 6.89 -9.30
N VAL A 457 16.32 5.90 -8.90
CA VAL A 457 17.78 6.00 -8.79
C VAL A 457 18.39 4.89 -9.63
N GLY A 458 19.36 5.20 -10.49
CA GLY A 458 20.13 4.18 -11.21
C GLY A 458 21.63 4.32 -11.03
N MET A 459 22.40 3.41 -11.62
CA MET A 459 23.87 3.52 -11.56
C MET A 459 24.39 4.72 -12.37
N SER A 460 23.75 5.00 -13.52
CA SER A 460 24.18 6.00 -14.49
C SER A 460 22.99 6.52 -15.29
N ALA A 461 23.18 7.68 -15.91
CA ALA A 461 22.28 8.22 -16.91
C ALA A 461 22.96 8.26 -18.30
N ASN A 462 22.16 8.55 -19.32
CA ASN A 462 22.60 8.76 -20.69
C ASN A 462 21.75 9.88 -21.30
N CYS A 463 22.37 10.73 -22.10
CA CYS A 463 21.73 11.91 -22.70
C CYS A 463 21.17 11.65 -24.12
N MET A 464 21.36 10.45 -24.68
CA MET A 464 20.94 10.11 -26.05
C MET A 464 19.84 9.02 -26.06
N PRO A 465 18.69 9.24 -26.73
CA PRO A 465 18.34 10.41 -27.55
C PRO A 465 17.89 11.61 -26.70
N ARG A 466 17.61 11.40 -25.41
CA ARG A 466 17.36 12.40 -24.39
C ARG A 466 17.80 11.87 -23.03
N PHE A 467 17.79 12.72 -22.01
CA PHE A 467 18.14 12.33 -20.65
C PHE A 467 17.29 11.14 -20.14
N HIS A 468 17.96 10.08 -19.72
CA HIS A 468 17.32 8.94 -19.06
C HIS A 468 18.28 8.21 -18.12
N ILE A 469 17.72 7.55 -17.11
CA ILE A 469 18.45 6.65 -16.21
C ILE A 469 18.51 5.27 -16.86
N GLN A 470 19.67 4.66 -16.95
CA GLN A 470 19.84 3.37 -17.63
C GLN A 470 19.33 2.19 -16.78
N SER A 471 18.70 1.20 -17.40
CA SER A 471 17.85 0.20 -16.71
C SER A 471 18.57 -0.98 -16.07
N MET A 472 19.90 -1.05 -16.14
CA MET A 472 20.61 -2.22 -15.62
C MET A 472 20.50 -2.39 -14.11
N ILE A 473 20.31 -1.27 -13.38
CA ILE A 473 19.85 -1.27 -11.99
C ILE A 473 19.00 -0.03 -11.74
N TRP A 474 17.81 -0.22 -11.18
CA TRP A 474 16.95 0.85 -10.69
C TRP A 474 16.52 0.57 -9.26
N ALA A 475 16.61 1.58 -8.42
CA ALA A 475 16.03 1.61 -7.09
C ALA A 475 14.84 2.56 -7.04
N THR A 476 13.80 2.18 -6.32
CA THR A 476 12.55 2.96 -6.19
C THR A 476 11.80 2.63 -4.90
N ASP A 477 10.81 3.45 -4.54
CA ASP A 477 9.86 3.16 -3.46
C ASP A 477 8.50 2.69 -4.03
N SER A 478 7.55 2.40 -3.14
CA SER A 478 6.19 2.02 -3.54
C SER A 478 5.48 3.03 -4.45
N VAL A 479 5.79 4.33 -4.34
CA VAL A 479 5.20 5.37 -5.18
C VAL A 479 5.78 5.31 -6.58
N GLY A 480 7.12 5.28 -6.69
CA GLY A 480 7.79 5.12 -7.97
C GLY A 480 7.47 3.78 -8.63
N MET A 481 7.42 2.68 -7.87
CA MET A 481 7.02 1.36 -8.38
C MET A 481 5.61 1.38 -8.98
N LYS A 482 4.65 2.04 -8.31
CA LYS A 482 3.30 2.20 -8.86
C LYS A 482 3.32 2.94 -10.20
N LEU A 483 4.11 4.02 -10.32
CA LEU A 483 4.27 4.77 -11.57
C LEU A 483 4.89 3.91 -12.69
N LEU A 484 5.91 3.10 -12.35
CA LEU A 484 6.59 2.23 -13.32
C LEU A 484 5.68 1.12 -13.86
N LEU A 485 4.79 0.56 -13.02
CA LEU A 485 3.87 -0.50 -13.40
C LEU A 485 2.60 0.00 -14.11
N PHE A 486 2.11 1.16 -13.68
CA PHE A 486 0.83 1.73 -14.06
C PHE A 486 0.97 3.22 -14.43
N PRO A 487 1.70 3.56 -15.51
CA PRO A 487 1.80 4.92 -15.98
C PRO A 487 0.42 5.49 -16.37
N ASN A 488 0.16 6.74 -16.00
CA ASN A 488 -1.05 7.43 -16.42
C ASN A 488 -0.97 7.80 -17.91
N SER A 489 -2.11 7.86 -18.59
CA SER A 489 -2.19 8.25 -20.01
C SER A 489 -1.66 9.67 -20.28
N SER A 490 -1.72 10.56 -19.29
CA SER A 490 -1.18 11.93 -19.36
C SER A 490 0.33 12.02 -19.12
N THR A 491 0.96 10.95 -18.63
CA THR A 491 2.40 10.86 -18.35
C THR A 491 3.15 9.99 -19.37
N LEU A 492 2.51 9.68 -20.51
CA LEU A 492 3.12 8.88 -21.55
C LEU A 492 4.26 9.64 -22.24
N SER A 493 5.28 8.90 -22.67
CA SER A 493 6.53 9.47 -23.17
C SER A 493 6.40 10.05 -24.59
N PRO A 494 7.12 11.14 -24.91
CA PRO A 494 7.23 11.65 -26.27
C PRO A 494 7.91 10.65 -27.20
N ALA A 495 7.71 10.83 -28.52
CA ALA A 495 8.42 10.06 -29.53
C ALA A 495 9.94 10.25 -29.40
N ASP A 496 10.69 9.22 -29.78
CA ASP A 496 12.14 9.26 -29.95
C ASP A 496 12.56 8.35 -31.11
N ASP A 497 13.87 8.20 -31.33
CA ASP A 497 14.43 7.37 -32.39
C ASP A 497 14.04 5.88 -32.29
N PHE A 498 13.50 5.45 -31.15
CA PHE A 498 13.21 4.05 -30.83
C PHE A 498 11.71 3.75 -30.66
N GLY A 499 10.85 4.76 -30.51
CA GLY A 499 9.41 4.55 -30.33
C GLY A 499 8.54 5.78 -30.59
N ALA A 500 7.26 5.51 -30.85
CA ALA A 500 6.25 6.54 -31.10
C ALA A 500 5.79 7.18 -29.78
N ALA A 501 5.32 8.44 -29.85
CA ALA A 501 4.73 9.11 -28.71
C ALA A 501 3.53 8.31 -28.19
N GLY A 502 3.43 8.16 -26.87
CA GLY A 502 2.35 7.38 -26.27
C GLY A 502 2.60 5.87 -26.17
N ALA A 503 3.73 5.37 -26.70
CA ALA A 503 4.05 3.96 -26.56
C ALA A 503 4.33 3.58 -25.09
N PRO A 504 4.12 2.30 -24.70
CA PRO A 504 4.42 1.82 -23.35
C PRO A 504 5.85 2.09 -22.93
N VAL A 505 6.04 2.50 -21.67
CA VAL A 505 7.34 2.74 -21.05
C VAL A 505 7.45 2.11 -19.67
N ALA A 506 8.64 2.15 -19.08
CA ALA A 506 8.93 1.56 -17.78
C ALA A 506 8.54 0.06 -17.73
N TYR A 507 7.90 -0.41 -16.68
CA TYR A 507 7.49 -1.81 -16.55
C TYR A 507 6.11 -2.08 -17.16
N HIS A 508 5.50 -1.12 -17.86
CA HIS A 508 4.08 -1.16 -18.25
C HIS A 508 3.70 -2.36 -19.13
N SER A 509 4.55 -2.75 -20.07
CA SER A 509 4.23 -3.78 -21.06
C SER A 509 5.37 -4.76 -21.28
N CYS A 510 5.05 -5.86 -21.94
CA CYS A 510 6.04 -6.74 -22.54
C CYS A 510 6.69 -6.02 -23.73
N TYR A 511 8.03 -6.00 -23.77
CA TYR A 511 8.80 -5.46 -24.88
C TYR A 511 9.52 -6.63 -25.55
N ASP A 512 9.07 -7.02 -26.74
CA ASP A 512 9.61 -8.14 -27.51
C ASP A 512 10.69 -7.69 -28.53
N GLY A 513 10.79 -6.39 -28.79
CA GLY A 513 11.77 -5.80 -29.71
C GLY A 513 12.78 -4.87 -29.01
N TRP A 514 14.02 -4.87 -29.50
CA TRP A 514 15.10 -4.03 -28.97
C TRP A 514 14.73 -2.54 -28.96
N HIS A 515 14.14 -2.02 -30.05
CA HIS A 515 13.67 -0.62 -30.11
C HIS A 515 12.62 -0.31 -29.02
N SER A 516 11.61 -1.17 -28.85
CA SER A 516 10.58 -0.95 -27.82
C SER A 516 11.14 -0.98 -26.40
N ALA A 517 12.14 -1.83 -26.13
CA ALA A 517 12.80 -1.89 -24.82
C ALA A 517 13.66 -0.64 -24.57
N VAL A 518 14.37 -0.14 -25.58
CA VAL A 518 15.15 1.11 -25.48
C VAL A 518 14.21 2.30 -25.28
N HIS A 519 13.13 2.40 -26.05
CA HIS A 519 12.12 3.43 -25.86
C HIS A 519 11.54 3.41 -24.45
N ALA A 520 11.25 2.22 -23.91
CA ALA A 520 10.75 2.07 -22.57
C ALA A 520 11.72 2.56 -21.49
N GLU A 521 13.02 2.26 -21.63
CA GLU A 521 14.08 2.79 -20.76
C GLU A 521 14.14 4.32 -20.85
N VAL A 522 14.26 4.85 -22.07
CA VAL A 522 14.42 6.29 -22.35
C VAL A 522 13.25 7.10 -21.80
N GLY A 523 12.02 6.63 -21.99
CA GLY A 523 10.82 7.34 -21.56
C GLY A 523 10.55 7.27 -20.05
N THR A 524 11.23 6.39 -19.30
CA THR A 524 10.95 6.19 -17.88
C THR A 524 11.32 7.41 -17.03
N ALA A 525 12.49 8.01 -17.26
CA ALA A 525 12.93 9.15 -16.46
C ALA A 525 12.00 10.36 -16.63
N GLU A 526 11.62 10.63 -17.86
CA GLU A 526 10.69 11.72 -18.19
C GLU A 526 9.30 11.48 -17.62
N MET A 527 8.80 10.23 -17.66
CA MET A 527 7.54 9.86 -17.03
C MET A 527 7.54 10.16 -15.52
N ILE A 528 8.63 9.85 -14.80
CA ILE A 528 8.78 10.17 -13.37
C ILE A 528 8.81 11.69 -13.16
N ILE A 529 9.53 12.43 -14.00
CA ILE A 529 9.61 13.89 -13.95
C ILE A 529 8.25 14.55 -14.21
N ALA A 530 7.52 14.07 -15.22
CA ALA A 530 6.18 14.55 -15.56
C ALA A 530 5.15 14.26 -14.45
N ALA A 531 5.37 13.21 -13.66
CA ALA A 531 4.58 12.91 -12.46
C ALA A 531 4.90 13.83 -11.25
N GLY A 532 5.81 14.79 -11.40
CA GLY A 532 6.18 15.76 -10.37
C GLY A 532 7.31 15.30 -9.44
N TYR A 533 8.07 14.27 -9.84
CA TYR A 533 9.15 13.68 -9.05
C TYR A 533 10.52 13.88 -9.71
N ASP A 534 11.58 13.62 -8.95
CA ASP A 534 12.97 13.67 -9.41
C ASP A 534 13.51 12.27 -9.70
N VAL A 535 14.56 12.20 -10.52
CA VAL A 535 15.40 11.02 -10.71
C VAL A 535 16.85 11.34 -10.32
N ASP A 536 17.62 10.32 -9.94
CA ASP A 536 19.02 10.45 -9.54
C ASP A 536 19.87 9.31 -10.13
N ALA A 537 21.18 9.50 -10.15
CA ALA A 537 22.17 8.49 -10.54
C ALA A 537 23.32 8.47 -9.52
N MET A 538 23.99 7.32 -9.37
CA MET A 538 25.08 7.19 -8.39
C MET A 538 26.29 8.09 -8.68
N MET A 539 26.56 8.41 -9.96
CA MET A 539 27.81 9.05 -10.36
C MET A 539 27.88 10.54 -9.95
N GLU A 540 29.06 10.96 -9.49
CA GLU A 540 29.26 12.27 -8.87
C GLU A 540 29.12 13.45 -9.86
N ALA A 541 29.38 13.25 -11.16
CA ALA A 541 29.27 14.34 -12.14
C ALA A 541 27.83 14.75 -12.36
N TYR A 542 26.85 13.86 -12.07
CA TYR A 542 25.45 14.24 -12.03
C TYR A 542 25.16 15.19 -10.85
N HIS A 543 25.92 15.10 -9.76
CA HIS A 543 25.71 15.89 -8.55
C HIS A 543 26.50 17.20 -8.56
N LYS A 544 27.70 17.22 -9.14
CA LYS A 544 28.57 18.42 -9.17
C LYS A 544 28.23 19.43 -10.26
N SER A 545 27.68 18.99 -11.38
CA SER A 545 27.38 19.87 -12.51
C SER A 545 25.89 20.16 -12.62
N LYS A 546 25.51 21.44 -12.48
CA LYS A 546 24.15 21.90 -12.85
C LYS A 546 23.84 21.55 -14.31
N GLY A 547 24.84 21.52 -15.20
CA GLY A 547 24.64 21.18 -16.61
C GLY A 547 24.25 19.73 -16.87
N PHE A 548 24.61 18.76 -16.02
CA PHE A 548 24.35 17.35 -16.35
C PHE A 548 22.88 16.96 -16.28
N ARG A 549 22.13 17.63 -15.39
CA ARG A 549 20.69 17.39 -15.20
C ARG A 549 19.82 18.27 -16.12
N TYR A 550 20.34 19.42 -16.57
CA TYR A 550 19.55 20.45 -17.27
C TYR A 550 20.01 20.72 -18.71
N ASP A 551 21.28 20.48 -19.05
CA ASP A 551 21.87 20.74 -20.36
C ASP A 551 22.25 19.42 -21.04
N CYS A 552 21.26 18.71 -21.61
CA CYS A 552 21.54 17.66 -22.61
C CYS A 552 22.06 18.22 -23.95
N HIS A 553 22.30 19.53 -24.05
CA HIS A 553 22.71 20.21 -25.27
C HIS A 553 24.07 20.89 -25.09
N ALA A 554 25.13 20.28 -25.65
CA ALA A 554 26.20 20.96 -26.40
C ALA A 554 27.33 20.03 -26.86
N ASP A 555 27.71 18.98 -26.11
CA ASP A 555 29.04 18.36 -26.30
C ASP A 555 29.07 16.87 -26.70
N GLY A 556 27.94 16.27 -27.10
CA GLY A 556 27.92 14.90 -27.65
C GLY A 556 28.25 13.77 -26.65
N VAL A 557 28.04 14.01 -25.36
CA VAL A 557 28.31 13.05 -24.29
C VAL A 557 27.06 12.17 -24.08
N GLY A 558 26.97 11.05 -24.82
CA GLY A 558 25.86 10.09 -24.71
C GLY A 558 25.90 9.28 -23.40
N ASP A 559 26.61 8.16 -23.40
CA ASP A 559 26.78 7.28 -22.24
C ASP A 559 28.11 7.57 -21.52
N LEU A 560 28.04 8.04 -20.26
CA LEU A 560 29.24 8.32 -19.46
C LEU A 560 29.98 7.06 -18.99
N LEU A 561 29.28 5.93 -18.89
CA LEU A 561 29.86 4.63 -18.60
C LEU A 561 30.09 3.88 -19.92
N PHE A 562 31.03 4.40 -20.71
CA PHE A 562 31.56 3.76 -21.90
C PHE A 562 33.09 3.79 -21.87
N ASN A 563 33.75 2.90 -22.61
CA ASN A 563 35.21 2.80 -22.60
C ASN A 563 35.89 4.15 -22.93
N GLY A 564 36.78 4.63 -22.05
CA GLY A 564 37.50 5.90 -22.20
C GLY A 564 36.65 7.16 -21.99
N ARG A 565 35.49 7.09 -21.34
CA ARG A 565 34.62 8.24 -21.04
C ARG A 565 34.89 8.85 -19.66
N TYR A 566 33.93 9.61 -19.11
CA TYR A 566 33.98 10.39 -17.86
C TYR A 566 35.34 11.06 -17.57
N PHE A 567 35.58 12.15 -18.31
CA PHE A 567 36.83 12.96 -18.32
C PHE A 567 38.08 12.25 -18.87
N GLY A 568 37.90 11.22 -19.69
CA GLY A 568 39.00 10.48 -20.33
C GLY A 568 39.58 9.39 -19.43
N SER A 569 38.87 9.03 -18.36
CA SER A 569 39.27 8.03 -17.37
C SER A 569 38.16 7.00 -17.15
N ASN A 570 38.52 5.73 -16.97
CA ASN A 570 37.55 4.72 -16.56
C ASN A 570 37.07 5.01 -15.13
N ILE A 571 35.76 4.87 -14.91
CA ILE A 571 35.14 5.12 -13.60
C ILE A 571 35.53 4.01 -12.62
N HIS A 572 35.96 4.42 -11.42
CA HIS A 572 36.26 3.46 -10.37
C HIS A 572 34.95 2.82 -9.89
N PRO A 573 34.85 1.49 -9.80
CA PRO A 573 33.59 0.79 -9.49
C PRO A 573 33.00 1.08 -8.11
N TYR A 574 33.78 1.66 -7.20
CA TYR A 574 33.26 2.15 -5.91
C TYR A 574 32.41 3.42 -6.03
N GLU A 575 32.43 4.11 -7.19
CA GLU A 575 31.54 5.24 -7.46
C GLU A 575 30.11 4.77 -7.74
N THR A 576 29.96 3.68 -8.51
CA THR A 576 28.65 3.15 -8.96
C THR A 576 28.27 1.84 -8.30
N ILE A 577 29.17 1.22 -7.53
CA ILE A 577 29.07 -0.10 -6.89
C ILE A 577 29.01 -1.28 -7.89
N PHE A 578 28.59 -1.03 -9.13
CA PHE A 578 28.48 -2.01 -10.20
C PHE A 578 29.19 -1.52 -11.48
N ILE A 579 29.62 -2.47 -12.31
CA ILE A 579 30.28 -2.21 -13.61
C ILE A 579 29.46 -2.84 -14.73
N LYS A 580 29.27 -2.14 -15.84
CA LYS A 580 28.69 -2.72 -17.07
C LYS A 580 29.66 -3.75 -17.66
N ALA A 581 29.34 -5.03 -17.51
CA ALA A 581 30.17 -6.14 -17.98
C ALA A 581 29.94 -6.45 -19.47
N ASN A 582 28.77 -6.08 -20.02
CA ASN A 582 28.39 -6.33 -21.41
C ASN A 582 28.93 -5.28 -22.42
N ARG A 583 29.68 -4.28 -21.96
CA ARG A 583 30.18 -3.15 -22.79
C ARG A 583 31.70 -3.15 -22.97
N ASN A 584 32.39 -4.20 -22.50
CA ASN A 584 33.85 -4.32 -22.54
C ASN A 584 34.58 -3.09 -21.94
N ILE A 585 34.00 -2.52 -20.87
CA ILE A 585 34.57 -1.38 -20.15
C ILE A 585 35.66 -1.92 -19.24
N ASP A 586 36.91 -1.63 -19.61
CA ASP A 586 38.12 -2.03 -18.90
C ASP A 586 38.11 -3.48 -18.36
N PRO A 587 38.23 -4.49 -19.24
CA PRO A 587 38.19 -5.90 -18.85
C PRO A 587 39.26 -6.29 -17.83
N LYS A 588 40.40 -5.58 -17.82
CA LYS A 588 41.47 -5.80 -16.85
C LYS A 588 41.04 -5.36 -15.47
N LEU A 589 40.48 -4.15 -15.35
CA LEU A 589 39.94 -3.65 -14.08
C LEU A 589 38.82 -4.54 -13.54
N LEU A 590 37.84 -4.90 -14.39
CA LEU A 590 36.75 -5.78 -14.01
C LEU A 590 37.26 -7.14 -13.49
N LYS A 591 38.22 -7.75 -14.20
CA LYS A 591 38.86 -9.01 -13.79
C LYS A 591 39.60 -8.86 -12.48
N SER A 592 40.49 -7.88 -12.35
CA SER A 592 41.29 -7.67 -11.15
C SER A 592 40.44 -7.37 -9.91
N LEU A 593 39.37 -6.58 -10.04
CA LEU A 593 38.45 -6.33 -8.92
C LEU A 593 37.62 -7.55 -8.56
N THR A 594 37.20 -8.35 -9.55
CA THR A 594 36.52 -9.63 -9.32
C THR A 594 37.41 -10.55 -8.50
N GLU A 595 38.66 -10.76 -8.95
CA GLU A 595 39.65 -11.61 -8.26
C GLU A 595 39.94 -11.09 -6.85
N TRP A 596 40.13 -9.77 -6.69
CA TRP A 596 40.41 -9.15 -5.40
C TRP A 596 39.25 -9.34 -4.41
N HIS A 597 38.01 -9.00 -4.78
CA HIS A 597 36.87 -9.11 -3.86
C HIS A 597 36.52 -10.57 -3.51
N LEU A 598 36.70 -11.51 -4.44
CA LEU A 598 36.56 -12.94 -4.13
C LEU A 598 37.65 -13.41 -3.15
N ALA A 599 38.89 -12.93 -3.31
CA ALA A 599 40.00 -13.28 -2.42
C ALA A 599 39.87 -12.65 -1.02
N GLU A 600 39.23 -11.49 -0.88
CA GLU A 600 38.94 -10.89 0.42
C GLU A 600 37.96 -11.74 1.26
N GLY A 601 37.14 -12.57 0.62
CA GLY A 601 36.17 -13.44 1.29
C GLY A 601 35.03 -12.69 1.98
N ARG A 602 34.89 -11.38 1.74
CA ARG A 602 33.90 -10.51 2.36
C ARG A 602 32.56 -10.60 1.61
N ARG A 603 31.49 -11.06 2.25
CA ARG A 603 30.17 -11.22 1.62
C ARG A 603 29.18 -10.20 2.14
N SER A 604 28.27 -9.71 1.28
CA SER A 604 27.18 -8.82 1.74
C SER A 604 26.33 -9.47 2.83
N TRP A 605 26.20 -10.80 2.81
CA TRP A 605 25.49 -11.57 3.83
C TRP A 605 26.02 -11.37 5.25
N ASP A 606 27.33 -11.16 5.40
CA ASP A 606 27.99 -11.01 6.70
C ASP A 606 27.92 -9.56 7.21
N ILE A 607 27.65 -8.60 6.31
CA ILE A 607 27.82 -7.17 6.56
C ILE A 607 26.46 -6.45 6.64
N CYS A 608 25.56 -6.73 5.69
CA CYS A 608 24.22 -6.17 5.64
C CYS A 608 23.36 -6.82 6.73
N LYS A 609 23.23 -6.16 7.89
CA LYS A 609 22.36 -6.62 8.99
C LYS A 609 20.94 -6.12 8.78
N SER A 610 19.94 -6.93 9.13
CA SER A 610 18.56 -6.48 9.21
C SER A 610 18.45 -5.33 10.22
N TYR A 611 17.62 -4.32 9.93
CA TYR A 611 17.22 -3.33 10.92
C TYR A 611 16.57 -4.10 12.09
N THR A 612 17.25 -4.11 13.25
CA THR A 612 16.78 -4.78 14.47
C THR A 612 15.60 -4.05 15.08
#